data_AF-A0A250ILJ7-F1
#
_entry.id   AF-A0A250ILJ7-F1
#
_cell.length_a   1.000
_cell.length_b   1.000
_cell.length_c   1.000
_cell.angle_alpha   90.00
_cell.angle_beta   90.00
_cell.angle_gamma   90.00
#
_symmetry.space_group_name_H-M   'P 1'
#
loop_
_entity.id
_entity.type
_entity.pdbx_description
1 polymer ?
#
loop_
_entity_poly.entity_id
_entity_poly.type
_entity_poly.pdbx_seq_one_letter_code
_entity_poly.pdbx_strand_id
1 'polypeptide(L)'
;MGTVIVAGVVVVGFAINEALDAYELSGRRPEARPAPETRPVPETAPAPQKPSPKKRPKPEPKGPDFPPLEPPETSERDRSRCEPIPVPYHLGGNKLHNKCADRIPNNSFPGGDVFVNGKNFDALQLATRTLWEVKTNDIEEYNPFVIQVEINKQLEEARRERALAAACGFNFRIGVRSEAHKKALEDEAAEFKGLIDIMGWC
;
A
#
# COMPACT_ATOMS: atom_id res chain seq x y z
N MET A 1 -14.33 19.98 58.91
CA MET A 1 -14.19 19.05 57.76
C MET A 1 -14.29 19.90 56.50
N GLY A 2 -13.20 20.11 55.77
CA GLY A 2 -13.21 20.90 54.55
C GLY A 2 -12.07 20.45 53.65
N THR A 3 -12.40 19.68 52.63
CA THR A 3 -11.43 19.15 51.66
C THR A 3 -11.46 20.03 50.42
N VAL A 4 -10.33 20.66 50.10
CA VAL A 4 -10.14 21.41 48.86
C VAL A 4 -9.60 20.43 47.82
N ILE A 5 -10.33 20.24 46.71
CA ILE A 5 -9.84 19.47 45.56
C ILE A 5 -9.32 20.48 44.54
N VAL A 6 -8.00 20.47 44.31
CA VAL A 6 -7.36 21.23 43.23
C VAL A 6 -7.30 20.33 42.00
N ALA A 7 -8.13 20.61 40.99
CA ALA A 7 -8.06 19.97 39.69
C ALA A 7 -7.04 20.73 38.81
N GLY A 8 -5.85 20.15 38.63
CA GLY A 8 -4.85 20.68 37.71
C GLY A 8 -5.12 20.22 36.28
N VAL A 9 -5.27 21.17 35.35
CA VAL A 9 -5.34 20.91 33.91
C VAL A 9 -3.92 20.99 33.34
N VAL A 10 -3.43 19.89 32.77
CA VAL A 10 -2.15 19.87 32.04
C VAL A 10 -2.47 20.02 30.55
N VAL A 11 -2.08 21.15 29.97
CA VAL A 11 -2.12 21.36 28.51
C VAL A 11 -0.74 21.03 27.96
N VAL A 12 -0.64 19.98 27.15
CA VAL A 12 0.58 19.66 26.40
C VAL A 12 0.41 20.23 24.99
N GLY A 13 1.10 21.33 24.70
CA GLY A 13 1.20 21.87 23.35
C GLY A 13 2.29 21.15 22.57
N PHE A 14 1.95 20.50 21.46
CA PHE A 14 2.93 20.03 20.49
C PHE A 14 3.15 21.13 19.45
N ALA A 15 4.37 21.65 19.38
CA ALA A 15 4.81 22.49 18.28
C ALA A 15 5.21 21.59 17.10
N ILE A 16 4.41 21.59 16.03
CA ILE A 16 4.81 21.04 14.74
C ILE A 16 5.54 22.17 14.00
N ASN A 17 6.83 22.32 14.28
CA ASN A 17 7.76 22.92 13.33
C ASN A 17 8.58 21.78 12.74
N GLU A 18 9.07 21.95 11.51
CA GLU A 18 9.91 20.99 10.75
C GLU A 18 9.16 19.99 9.85
N ALA A 19 8.20 20.44 9.03
CA ALA A 19 7.81 19.67 7.83
C ALA A 19 7.32 20.50 6.62
N LEU A 20 7.26 21.83 6.72
CA LEU A 20 6.84 22.70 5.61
C LEU A 20 8.01 23.33 4.83
N ASP A 21 9.20 23.45 5.41
CA ASP A 21 10.36 24.06 4.73
C ASP A 21 10.93 23.19 3.59
N ALA A 22 10.68 21.87 3.63
CA ALA A 22 11.15 20.95 2.60
C ALA A 22 10.32 21.03 1.29
N TYR A 23 9.08 21.54 1.35
CA TYR A 23 8.19 21.64 0.20
C TYR A 23 8.23 23.01 -0.50
N GLU A 24 8.76 24.07 0.13
CA GLU A 24 9.02 25.35 -0.55
C GLU A 24 10.34 25.36 -1.33
N LEU A 25 11.25 24.41 -1.07
CA LEU A 25 12.60 24.42 -1.66
C LEU A 25 12.72 23.80 -3.06
N SER A 26 11.66 23.18 -3.59
CA SER A 26 11.67 22.54 -4.91
C SER A 26 11.08 23.42 -6.05
N GLY A 27 10.66 24.64 -5.72
CA GLY A 27 9.90 25.52 -6.62
C GLY A 27 10.61 26.78 -7.16
N ARG A 28 11.95 26.89 -7.15
CA ARG A 28 12.65 28.06 -7.73
C ARG A 28 13.81 27.71 -8.66
N ARG A 29 13.58 27.99 -9.94
CA ARG A 29 14.56 28.16 -11.03
C ARG A 29 15.64 29.17 -10.60
N PRO A 30 16.94 28.92 -10.82
CA PRO A 30 17.99 29.82 -10.37
C PRO A 30 18.16 30.98 -11.37
N GLU A 31 17.73 32.18 -11.00
CA GLU A 31 18.18 33.42 -11.61
C GLU A 31 19.04 34.22 -10.61
N ALA A 32 20.02 34.92 -11.20
CA ALA A 32 21.21 35.48 -10.60
C ALA A 32 20.97 36.45 -9.43
N ARG A 33 21.88 36.42 -8.44
CA ARG A 33 22.03 37.53 -7.48
C ARG A 33 22.73 38.71 -8.17
N PRO A 34 22.36 39.97 -7.89
CA PRO A 34 23.11 41.14 -8.35
C PRO A 34 24.43 41.27 -7.57
N ALA A 35 25.44 41.78 -8.27
CA ALA A 35 26.77 42.08 -7.76
C ALA A 35 26.77 43.26 -6.74
N PRO A 36 27.78 43.36 -5.86
CA PRO A 36 28.01 44.55 -5.05
C PRO A 36 28.55 45.71 -5.91
N GLU A 37 27.96 46.90 -5.79
CA GLU A 37 28.62 48.14 -6.22
C GLU A 37 29.66 48.57 -5.19
N THR A 38 30.91 48.81 -5.62
CA THR A 38 31.57 50.13 -5.49
C THR A 38 32.99 50.14 -6.10
N ARG A 39 33.04 50.75 -7.30
CA ARG A 39 34.06 51.68 -7.86
C ARG A 39 35.51 51.24 -8.22
N PRO A 40 36.12 51.89 -9.24
CA PRO A 40 37.01 51.23 -10.22
C PRO A 40 38.42 51.85 -10.32
N VAL A 41 39.46 51.07 -10.68
CA VAL A 41 40.68 51.58 -11.34
C VAL A 41 41.41 50.41 -12.07
N PRO A 42 42.30 50.67 -13.05
CA PRO A 42 42.11 50.46 -14.49
C PRO A 42 42.79 49.21 -15.07
N GLU A 43 42.45 48.90 -16.33
CA GLU A 43 43.03 47.83 -17.15
C GLU A 43 44.56 47.80 -17.15
N THR A 44 45.12 46.61 -17.00
CA THR A 44 46.42 46.24 -17.58
C THR A 44 46.32 44.79 -18.03
N ALA A 45 46.42 44.57 -19.34
CA ALA A 45 46.25 43.26 -19.97
C ALA A 45 47.41 42.30 -19.64
N PRO A 46 47.13 41.00 -19.36
CA PRO A 46 48.11 39.95 -19.53
C PRO A 46 47.78 38.98 -20.67
N ALA A 47 48.85 38.59 -21.36
CA ALA A 47 48.95 37.68 -22.50
C ALA A 47 48.66 36.20 -22.13
N PRO A 48 48.63 35.26 -23.11
CA PRO A 48 47.69 34.14 -23.17
C PRO A 48 48.12 32.87 -22.42
N GLN A 49 47.14 32.11 -21.93
CA GLN A 49 47.33 30.72 -21.48
C GLN A 49 46.53 29.75 -22.38
N LYS A 50 47.22 28.72 -22.89
CA LYS A 50 46.71 27.71 -23.84
C LYS A 50 45.60 26.84 -23.20
N PRO A 51 44.61 26.36 -23.96
CA PRO A 51 43.54 25.53 -23.42
C PRO A 51 43.96 24.07 -23.24
N SER A 52 43.73 23.51 -22.05
CA SER A 52 43.75 22.07 -21.82
C SER A 52 42.47 21.41 -22.39
N PRO A 53 42.54 20.18 -22.93
CA PRO A 53 41.50 19.64 -23.80
C PRO A 53 40.26 19.15 -23.04
N LYS A 54 39.07 19.39 -23.61
CA LYS A 54 37.76 18.97 -23.10
C LYS A 54 37.67 17.43 -23.00
N LYS A 55 37.50 16.90 -21.79
CA LYS A 55 37.08 15.51 -21.57
C LYS A 55 35.59 15.39 -21.93
N ARG A 56 35.25 14.51 -22.88
CA ARG A 56 33.85 14.22 -23.25
C ARG A 56 33.11 13.55 -22.08
N PRO A 57 31.81 13.81 -21.86
CA PRO A 57 31.01 13.07 -20.89
C PRO A 57 30.90 11.59 -21.31
N LYS A 58 30.99 10.69 -20.34
CA LYS A 58 30.76 9.26 -20.53
C LYS A 58 29.26 9.03 -20.76
N PRO A 59 28.83 8.21 -21.74
CA PRO A 59 27.41 7.98 -21.97
C PRO A 59 26.82 7.16 -20.82
N GLU A 60 25.59 7.50 -20.42
CA GLU A 60 24.80 6.72 -19.46
C GLU A 60 24.49 5.32 -20.03
N PRO A 61 24.46 4.29 -19.18
CA PRO A 61 24.09 2.95 -19.62
C PRO A 61 22.60 2.94 -19.96
N LYS A 62 22.29 2.66 -21.24
CA LYS A 62 20.93 2.31 -21.63
C LYS A 62 20.61 0.94 -21.03
N GLY A 63 19.80 0.93 -19.98
CA GLY A 63 19.13 -0.29 -19.56
C GLY A 63 18.26 -0.82 -20.71
N PRO A 64 18.09 -2.14 -20.84
CA PRO A 64 17.18 -2.70 -21.84
C PRO A 64 15.76 -2.15 -21.59
N ASP A 65 15.15 -1.57 -22.63
CA ASP A 65 13.73 -1.22 -22.68
C ASP A 65 12.91 -2.52 -22.67
N PHE A 66 12.64 -3.05 -21.48
CA PHE A 66 11.56 -4.00 -21.34
C PHE A 66 10.25 -3.20 -21.38
N PRO A 67 9.32 -3.49 -22.32
CA PRO A 67 7.96 -2.97 -22.17
C PRO A 67 7.43 -3.40 -20.79
N PRO A 68 6.56 -2.60 -20.14
CA PRO A 68 5.91 -3.03 -18.92
C PRO A 68 5.31 -4.41 -19.19
N LEU A 69 5.69 -5.41 -18.38
CA LEU A 69 5.04 -6.72 -18.45
C LEU A 69 3.57 -6.48 -18.12
N GLU A 70 2.71 -6.47 -19.13
CA GLU A 70 1.28 -6.48 -18.92
C GLU A 70 0.97 -7.72 -18.06
N PRO A 71 0.17 -7.56 -16.99
CA PRO A 71 -0.32 -8.72 -16.25
C PRO A 71 -0.93 -9.69 -17.26
N PRO A 72 -0.69 -11.01 -17.14
CA PRO A 72 -1.26 -11.96 -18.09
C PRO A 72 -2.78 -11.76 -18.15
N GLU A 73 -3.28 -11.39 -19.33
CA GLU A 73 -4.71 -11.24 -19.51
C GLU A 73 -5.38 -12.59 -19.29
N THR A 74 -6.24 -12.67 -18.27
CA THR A 74 -7.10 -13.83 -18.09
C THR A 74 -8.11 -13.83 -19.23
N SER A 75 -8.13 -14.92 -20.02
CA SER A 75 -9.07 -15.08 -21.12
C SER A 75 -10.51 -15.04 -20.60
N GLU A 76 -11.49 -14.60 -21.41
CA GLU A 76 -12.92 -14.63 -21.00
C GLU A 76 -13.37 -16.03 -20.53
N ARG A 77 -12.78 -17.08 -21.12
CA ARG A 77 -13.03 -18.46 -20.70
C ARG A 77 -12.50 -18.75 -19.30
N ASP A 78 -11.35 -18.22 -18.93
CA ASP A 78 -10.81 -18.38 -17.57
C ASP A 78 -11.59 -17.54 -16.55
N ARG A 79 -12.14 -16.40 -16.98
CA ARG A 79 -13.02 -15.57 -16.15
C ARG A 79 -14.33 -16.25 -15.74
N SER A 80 -14.76 -17.31 -16.44
CA SER A 80 -15.98 -18.07 -16.12
C SER A 80 -15.73 -19.46 -15.50
N ARG A 81 -14.48 -19.82 -15.15
CA ARG A 81 -14.18 -21.14 -14.56
C ARG A 81 -14.50 -21.15 -13.08
N CYS A 82 -15.53 -21.89 -12.69
CA CYS A 82 -15.91 -22.08 -11.29
C CYS A 82 -15.17 -23.25 -10.59
N GLU A 83 -14.44 -24.07 -11.33
CA GLU A 83 -13.62 -25.12 -10.74
C GLU A 83 -12.38 -24.49 -10.10
N PRO A 84 -12.08 -24.77 -8.82
CA PRO A 84 -10.87 -24.25 -8.18
C PRO A 84 -9.61 -24.76 -8.86
N ILE A 85 -8.77 -23.83 -9.32
CA ILE A 85 -7.47 -24.15 -9.89
C ILE A 85 -6.40 -23.69 -8.90
N PRO A 86 -5.64 -24.59 -8.27
CA PRO A 86 -4.56 -24.22 -7.37
C PRO A 86 -3.47 -23.44 -8.12
N VAL A 87 -3.03 -22.32 -7.54
CA VAL A 87 -1.86 -21.58 -8.00
C VAL A 87 -0.68 -21.97 -7.11
N PRO A 88 0.47 -22.37 -7.66
CA PRO A 88 1.57 -22.94 -6.87
C PRO A 88 2.31 -21.92 -5.98
N TYR A 89 1.91 -20.65 -6.00
CA TYR A 89 2.46 -19.56 -5.20
C TYR A 89 1.41 -18.45 -5.04
N HIS A 90 1.60 -17.58 -4.03
CA HIS A 90 0.77 -16.40 -3.83
C HIS A 90 1.06 -15.31 -4.87
N LEU A 91 0.01 -14.73 -5.44
CA LEU A 91 0.08 -13.64 -6.41
C LEU A 91 -0.02 -12.29 -5.72
N GLY A 92 1.05 -11.95 -5.00
CA GLY A 92 1.18 -10.68 -4.28
C GLY A 92 1.32 -10.86 -2.78
N GLY A 93 0.91 -9.85 -2.03
CA GLY A 93 1.04 -9.83 -0.58
C GLY A 93 2.48 -9.68 -0.08
N ASN A 94 2.61 -9.64 1.25
CA ASN A 94 3.90 -9.68 1.94
C ASN A 94 4.07 -11.02 2.67
N LYS A 95 5.24 -11.26 3.28
CA LYS A 95 5.51 -12.51 4.00
C LYS A 95 4.49 -12.80 5.11
N LEU A 96 3.97 -11.76 5.77
CA LEU A 96 2.99 -11.91 6.83
C LEU A 96 1.63 -12.31 6.26
N HIS A 97 1.18 -11.64 5.20
CA HIS A 97 -0.02 -12.00 4.44
C HIS A 97 -0.02 -13.48 4.07
N ASN A 98 1.03 -13.92 3.38
CA ASN A 98 1.12 -15.30 2.87
C ASN A 98 1.15 -16.31 4.01
N LYS A 99 1.93 -16.03 5.07
CA LYS A 99 1.94 -16.85 6.29
C LYS A 99 0.56 -16.99 6.92
N CYS A 100 -0.27 -15.93 6.90
CA CYS A 100 -1.60 -15.95 7.50
C CYS A 100 -2.63 -16.67 6.61
N ALA A 101 -2.52 -16.53 5.29
CA ALA A 101 -3.30 -17.30 4.31
C ALA A 101 -3.00 -18.80 4.40
N ASP A 102 -1.73 -19.18 4.47
CA ASP A 102 -1.27 -20.57 4.63
C ASP A 102 -1.84 -21.25 5.87
N ARG A 103 -2.05 -20.48 6.94
CA ARG A 103 -2.48 -20.97 8.24
C ARG A 103 -3.99 -20.99 8.44
N ILE A 104 -4.77 -20.60 7.42
CA ILE A 104 -6.22 -20.73 7.47
C ILE A 104 -6.58 -22.18 7.84
N PRO A 105 -7.39 -22.40 8.89
CA PRO A 105 -7.72 -23.75 9.33
C PRO A 105 -8.32 -24.58 8.20
N ASN A 106 -7.81 -25.78 7.98
CA ASN A 106 -8.27 -26.67 6.89
C ASN A 106 -8.16 -26.04 5.49
N ASN A 107 -7.17 -25.16 5.26
CA ASN A 107 -6.84 -24.68 3.92
C ASN A 107 -6.45 -25.89 3.04
N SER A 108 -7.08 -25.99 1.88
CA SER A 108 -6.87 -27.09 0.92
C SER A 108 -5.61 -26.89 0.08
N PHE A 109 -5.13 -25.65 -0.04
CA PHE A 109 -3.96 -25.29 -0.83
C PHE A 109 -3.02 -24.33 -0.09
N PRO A 110 -2.39 -24.74 1.05
CA PRO A 110 -1.33 -23.94 1.64
C PRO A 110 -0.13 -23.78 0.68
N GLY A 111 0.48 -22.61 0.67
CA GLY A 111 1.65 -22.23 -0.13
C GLY A 111 1.31 -21.42 -1.38
N GLY A 112 0.03 -21.23 -1.70
CA GLY A 112 -0.38 -20.41 -2.83
C GLY A 112 -1.86 -20.10 -2.87
N ASP A 113 -2.26 -19.37 -3.90
CA ASP A 113 -3.65 -18.93 -4.08
C ASP A 113 -4.50 -20.01 -4.76
N VAL A 114 -5.78 -19.74 -4.88
CA VAL A 114 -6.73 -20.54 -5.64
C VAL A 114 -7.49 -19.67 -6.64
N PHE A 115 -7.39 -20.00 -7.92
CA PHE A 115 -8.09 -19.30 -8.97
C PHE A 115 -9.52 -19.83 -9.11
N VAL A 116 -10.50 -18.94 -8.98
CA VAL A 116 -11.93 -19.19 -9.18
C VAL A 116 -12.54 -17.96 -9.86
N ASN A 117 -13.28 -18.18 -10.94
CA ASN A 117 -14.11 -17.18 -11.61
C ASN A 117 -13.36 -15.88 -11.98
N GLY A 118 -12.16 -16.01 -12.54
CA GLY A 118 -11.36 -14.85 -12.93
C GLY A 118 -10.56 -14.19 -11.81
N LYS A 119 -10.58 -14.71 -10.59
CA LYS A 119 -9.83 -14.16 -9.44
C LYS A 119 -9.02 -15.24 -8.71
N ASN A 120 -7.85 -14.83 -8.22
CA ASN A 120 -7.09 -15.59 -7.24
C ASN A 120 -7.52 -15.16 -5.83
N PHE A 121 -7.96 -16.14 -5.04
CA PHE A 121 -8.28 -15.97 -3.62
C PHE A 121 -7.14 -16.55 -2.77
N ASP A 122 -6.93 -16.01 -1.58
CA ASP A 122 -5.76 -16.34 -0.74
C ASP A 122 -5.81 -17.78 -0.19
N ALA A 123 -7.01 -18.35 -0.04
CA ALA A 123 -7.19 -19.74 0.35
C ALA A 123 -8.57 -20.30 -0.01
N LEU A 124 -8.66 -21.64 0.02
CA LEU A 124 -9.92 -22.38 -0.07
C LEU A 124 -10.04 -23.37 1.10
N GLN A 125 -11.16 -23.35 1.80
CA GLN A 125 -11.63 -24.46 2.61
C GLN A 125 -12.61 -25.29 1.77
N LEU A 126 -12.13 -26.37 1.14
CA LEU A 126 -12.92 -27.12 0.18
C LEU A 126 -14.16 -27.78 0.82
N ALA A 127 -14.04 -28.27 2.05
CA ALA A 127 -15.13 -28.95 2.77
C ALA A 127 -16.36 -28.06 2.97
N THR A 128 -16.16 -26.76 3.20
CA THR A 128 -17.21 -25.76 3.38
C THR A 128 -17.44 -24.92 2.13
N ARG A 129 -16.68 -25.18 1.05
CA ARG A 129 -16.62 -24.35 -0.16
C ARG A 129 -16.43 -22.86 0.17
N THR A 130 -15.54 -22.55 1.10
CA THR A 130 -15.28 -21.16 1.52
C THR A 130 -14.00 -20.64 0.91
N LEU A 131 -14.11 -19.60 0.10
CA LEU A 131 -12.98 -18.80 -0.39
C LEU A 131 -12.66 -17.69 0.61
N TRP A 132 -11.37 -17.40 0.77
CA TRP A 132 -10.87 -16.48 1.77
C TRP A 132 -10.05 -15.35 1.14
N GLU A 133 -10.20 -14.16 1.73
CA GLU A 133 -9.33 -13.02 1.52
C GLU A 133 -8.74 -12.57 2.85
N VAL A 134 -7.43 -12.32 2.89
CA VAL A 134 -6.67 -12.03 4.10
C VAL A 134 -6.21 -10.58 4.06
N LYS A 135 -6.48 -9.84 5.13
CA LYS A 135 -5.98 -8.48 5.33
C LYS A 135 -5.07 -8.46 6.56
N THR A 136 -3.81 -8.07 6.34
CA THR A 136 -2.78 -8.04 7.40
C THR A 136 -2.30 -6.65 7.77
N ASN A 137 -2.90 -5.62 7.17
CA ASN A 137 -2.63 -4.21 7.49
C ASN A 137 -2.90 -3.93 8.97
N ASP A 138 -1.96 -3.28 9.63
CA ASP A 138 -2.12 -2.77 11.00
C ASP A 138 -2.80 -1.39 10.92
N ILE A 139 -4.09 -1.38 10.55
CA ILE A 139 -4.83 -0.13 10.28
C ILE A 139 -4.91 0.80 11.50
N GLU A 140 -4.69 0.28 12.70
CA GLU A 140 -4.68 1.01 13.97
C GLU A 140 -3.49 1.96 14.09
N GLU A 141 -2.44 1.74 13.32
CA GLU A 141 -1.29 2.63 13.25
C GLU A 141 -1.54 3.83 12.31
N TYR A 142 -2.62 3.78 11.54
CA TYR A 142 -2.93 4.81 10.55
C TYR A 142 -3.67 5.99 11.19
N ASN A 143 -3.53 7.16 10.56
CA ASN A 143 -4.38 8.31 10.91
C ASN A 143 -5.81 8.08 10.38
N PRO A 144 -6.82 8.78 10.93
CA PRO A 144 -8.23 8.54 10.58
C PRO A 144 -8.56 8.65 9.09
N PHE A 145 -7.91 9.56 8.36
CA PHE A 145 -8.13 9.70 6.92
C PHE A 145 -7.67 8.46 6.16
N VAL A 146 -6.48 7.95 6.48
CA VAL A 146 -5.94 6.74 5.83
C VAL A 146 -6.76 5.50 6.19
N ILE A 147 -7.25 5.39 7.43
CA ILE A 147 -8.18 4.32 7.84
C ILE A 147 -9.40 4.32 6.93
N GLN A 148 -10.07 5.47 6.75
CA GLN A 148 -11.28 5.53 5.94
C GLN A 148 -11.03 5.11 4.48
N VAL A 149 -9.94 5.59 3.88
CA VAL A 149 -9.59 5.25 2.49
C VAL A 149 -9.31 3.75 2.36
N GLU A 150 -8.53 3.18 3.29
CA GLU A 150 -8.18 1.76 3.28
C GLU A 150 -9.42 0.87 3.47
N ILE A 151 -10.29 1.20 4.42
CA ILE A 151 -11.54 0.48 4.67
C ILE A 151 -12.46 0.53 3.44
N ASN A 152 -12.65 1.70 2.84
CA ASN A 152 -13.49 1.85 1.65
C ASN A 152 -12.95 1.01 0.48
N LYS A 153 -11.64 1.03 0.27
CA LYS A 153 -10.99 0.21 -0.76
C LYS A 153 -11.23 -1.28 -0.52
N GLN A 154 -10.99 -1.76 0.71
CA GLN A 154 -11.16 -3.17 1.05
C GLN A 154 -12.62 -3.63 0.87
N LEU A 155 -13.60 -2.78 1.18
CA LEU A 155 -15.02 -3.11 0.98
C LEU A 155 -15.40 -3.17 -0.50
N GLU A 156 -14.90 -2.24 -1.32
CA GLU A 156 -15.13 -2.25 -2.78
C GLU A 156 -14.49 -3.47 -3.47
N GLU A 157 -13.33 -3.92 -2.99
CA GLU A 157 -12.73 -5.18 -3.41
C GLU A 157 -13.61 -6.34 -2.93
N ALA A 158 -13.87 -6.44 -1.63
CA ALA A 158 -14.63 -7.54 -1.04
C ALA A 158 -16.03 -7.73 -1.65
N ARG A 159 -16.71 -6.66 -2.07
CA ARG A 159 -18.01 -6.74 -2.78
C ARG A 159 -17.88 -7.51 -4.09
N ARG A 160 -16.86 -7.18 -4.89
CA ARG A 160 -16.60 -7.86 -6.18
C ARG A 160 -16.21 -9.31 -5.95
N GLU A 161 -15.33 -9.55 -4.99
CA GLU A 161 -14.79 -10.88 -4.68
C GLU A 161 -15.87 -11.81 -4.16
N ARG A 162 -16.71 -11.31 -3.24
CA ARG A 162 -17.91 -12.00 -2.76
C ARG A 162 -18.87 -12.32 -3.90
N ALA A 163 -19.10 -11.39 -4.83
CA ALA A 163 -19.96 -11.62 -5.98
C ALA A 163 -19.40 -12.72 -6.91
N LEU A 164 -18.09 -12.72 -7.15
CA LEU A 164 -17.41 -13.75 -7.94
C LEU A 164 -17.49 -15.13 -7.27
N ALA A 165 -17.28 -15.21 -5.96
CA ALA A 165 -17.42 -16.44 -5.18
C ALA A 165 -18.86 -16.96 -5.23
N ALA A 166 -19.83 -16.08 -4.97
CA ALA A 166 -21.26 -16.43 -4.97
C ALA A 166 -21.76 -16.91 -6.34
N ALA A 167 -21.30 -16.30 -7.44
CA ALA A 167 -21.63 -16.72 -8.80
C ALA A 167 -21.21 -18.17 -9.11
N CYS A 168 -20.19 -18.68 -8.40
CA CYS A 168 -19.72 -20.06 -8.50
C CYS A 168 -20.16 -20.95 -7.32
N GLY A 169 -21.10 -20.48 -6.49
CA GLY A 169 -21.63 -21.24 -5.36
C GLY A 169 -20.60 -21.51 -4.25
N PHE A 170 -19.67 -20.57 -4.03
CA PHE A 170 -18.76 -20.56 -2.89
C PHE A 170 -19.25 -19.60 -1.81
N ASN A 171 -18.99 -19.95 -0.57
CA ASN A 171 -19.00 -19.02 0.54
C ASN A 171 -17.78 -18.09 0.44
N PHE A 172 -17.87 -16.92 1.06
CA PHE A 172 -16.80 -15.92 1.10
C PHE A 172 -16.56 -15.45 2.52
N ARG A 173 -15.29 -15.36 2.92
CA ARG A 173 -14.87 -14.88 4.24
C ARG A 173 -13.66 -13.96 4.12
N ILE A 174 -13.55 -13.04 5.06
CA ILE A 174 -12.40 -12.13 5.19
C ILE A 174 -11.70 -12.43 6.51
N GLY A 175 -10.39 -12.66 6.46
CA GLY A 175 -9.54 -12.76 7.63
C GLY A 175 -8.89 -11.41 7.95
N VAL A 176 -9.01 -10.93 9.19
CA VAL A 176 -8.30 -9.73 9.68
C VAL A 176 -7.50 -10.05 10.94
N ARG A 177 -6.52 -9.20 11.27
CA ARG A 177 -5.62 -9.43 12.42
C ARG A 177 -6.13 -8.89 13.75
N SER A 178 -7.18 -8.06 13.74
CA SER A 178 -7.63 -7.39 14.95
C SER A 178 -9.14 -7.15 14.99
N GLU A 179 -9.65 -6.97 16.22
CA GLU A 179 -11.02 -6.54 16.48
C GLU A 179 -11.31 -5.15 15.91
N ALA A 180 -10.35 -4.23 15.98
CA ALA A 180 -10.53 -2.88 15.48
C ALA A 180 -10.72 -2.87 13.95
N HIS A 181 -9.95 -3.68 13.22
CA HIS A 181 -10.09 -3.82 11.77
C HIS A 181 -11.41 -4.49 11.40
N LYS A 182 -11.77 -5.57 12.08
CA LYS A 182 -13.08 -6.21 11.90
C LYS A 182 -14.21 -5.21 12.09
N LYS A 183 -14.18 -4.48 13.21
CA LYS A 183 -15.21 -3.51 13.55
C LYS A 183 -15.29 -2.38 12.52
N ALA A 184 -14.15 -1.86 12.05
CA ALA A 184 -14.13 -0.79 11.05
C ALA A 184 -14.82 -1.22 9.74
N LEU A 185 -14.58 -2.45 9.27
CA LEU A 185 -15.24 -2.99 8.08
C LEU A 185 -16.75 -3.21 8.32
N GLU A 186 -17.14 -3.80 9.45
CA GLU A 186 -18.53 -4.11 9.77
C GLU A 186 -19.39 -2.88 10.08
N ASP A 187 -18.80 -1.83 10.64
CA ASP A 187 -19.46 -0.56 10.92
C ASP A 187 -19.69 0.24 9.62
N GLU A 188 -18.70 0.27 8.72
CA GLU A 188 -18.82 0.94 7.42
C GLU A 188 -19.77 0.19 6.47
N ALA A 189 -19.77 -1.15 6.50
CA ALA A 189 -20.63 -1.96 5.65
C ALA A 189 -21.24 -3.16 6.39
N ALA A 190 -22.48 -2.95 6.86
CA ALA A 190 -23.23 -3.96 7.61
C ALA A 190 -23.47 -5.29 6.85
N GLU A 191 -23.38 -5.31 5.52
CA GLU A 191 -23.50 -6.51 4.70
C GLU A 191 -22.36 -7.53 4.88
N PHE A 192 -21.24 -7.11 5.48
CA PHE A 192 -20.11 -7.97 5.83
C PHE A 192 -20.15 -8.48 7.28
N LYS A 193 -21.16 -8.09 8.08
CA LYS A 193 -21.32 -8.59 9.44
C LYS A 193 -21.41 -10.11 9.46
N GLY A 194 -20.56 -10.74 10.25
CA GLY A 194 -20.49 -12.20 10.36
C GLY A 194 -19.79 -12.90 9.20
N LEU A 195 -19.21 -12.15 8.25
CA LEU A 195 -18.32 -12.67 7.20
C LEU A 195 -16.84 -12.42 7.49
N ILE A 196 -16.54 -11.63 8.52
CA ILE A 196 -15.17 -11.27 8.91
C ILE A 196 -14.77 -12.04 10.16
N ASP A 197 -13.67 -12.78 10.04
CA ASP A 197 -13.09 -13.59 11.10
C ASP A 197 -11.75 -13.01 11.55
N ILE A 198 -11.53 -13.02 12.86
CA ILE A 198 -10.24 -12.63 13.42
C ILE A 198 -9.34 -13.84 13.34
N MET A 199 -8.20 -13.66 12.67
CA MET A 199 -7.26 -14.72 12.39
C MET A 199 -6.45 -15.06 13.63
N GLY A 200 -7.02 -15.83 14.57
CA GLY A 200 -6.29 -16.33 15.75
C GLY A 200 -5.17 -17.34 15.44
N TRP A 201 -4.98 -17.67 14.15
CA TRP A 201 -3.92 -18.52 13.60
C TRP A 201 -2.78 -17.72 12.94
N CYS A 202 -2.97 -16.41 12.82
CA CYS A 202 -2.02 -15.40 12.38
C CYS A 202 -1.46 -14.71 13.64
#